data_AF-A0AA43QCF3-F1
#
_entry.id   AF-A0AA43QCF3-F1
#
_cell.length_a   1.000
_cell.length_b   1.000
_cell.length_c   1.000
_cell.angle_alpha   90.00
_cell.angle_beta   90.00
_cell.angle_gamma   90.00
#
_symmetry.space_group_name_H-M   'P 1'
#
loop_
_entity.id
_entity.type
_entity.pdbx_description
1 polymer ?
#
loop_
_entity_poly.entity_id
_entity_poly.type
_entity_poly.pdbx_seq_one_letter_code
_entity_poly.pdbx_strand_id
1 'polypeptide(L)'
;MFIYSLPLFFTHIGLASPLDLLIIFMALFIVLFISSLFGGENPQKQSSDNYLFAAWNGSAPLRWAFWPFFLILNACLYAADTLVKIGLFTVSSWDDVHLMLLLPTVWWTTAVWRCSPNSNLSVWAACARLLTISVFFEYGLKLLIRIDYPRIFFGCEELLLDYGSCF
;
A
#
# COMPACT_ATOMS: atom_id res chain seq x y z
N MET A 1 -1.96 -6.93 1.63
CA MET A 1 -1.13 -6.47 0.49
C MET A 1 -0.30 -7.65 0.01
N PHE A 2 -0.09 -7.75 -1.30
CA PHE A 2 0.75 -8.74 -1.98
C PHE A 2 0.34 -10.22 -1.91
N ILE A 3 -0.82 -10.55 -1.34
CA ILE A 3 -1.24 -11.94 -1.17
C ILE A 3 -1.47 -12.64 -2.52
N TYR A 4 -2.13 -11.95 -3.46
CA TYR A 4 -2.41 -12.51 -4.78
C TYR A 4 -1.53 -11.92 -5.89
N SER A 5 -1.13 -10.65 -5.78
CA SER A 5 -0.36 -9.94 -6.80
C SER A 5 1.09 -10.43 -6.92
N LEU A 6 1.82 -10.67 -5.81
CA LEU A 6 3.20 -11.16 -5.87
C LEU A 6 3.32 -12.56 -6.48
N PRO A 7 2.50 -13.56 -6.10
CA PRO A 7 2.51 -14.86 -6.76
C PRO A 7 2.30 -14.73 -8.27
N LEU A 8 1.30 -13.94 -8.69
CA LEU A 8 1.01 -13.72 -10.12
C LEU A 8 2.16 -13.04 -10.85
N PHE A 9 2.81 -12.07 -10.21
CA PHE A 9 3.98 -11.40 -10.77
C PHE A 9 5.13 -12.36 -11.04
N PHE A 10 5.43 -13.26 -10.10
CA PHE A 10 6.51 -14.23 -10.28
C PHE A 10 6.14 -15.38 -11.22
N THR A 11 4.89 -15.82 -11.25
CA THR A 11 4.50 -16.98 -12.09
C THR A 11 4.23 -16.61 -13.54
N HIS A 12 3.69 -15.42 -13.81
CA HIS A 12 3.22 -15.06 -15.16
C HIS A 12 3.97 -13.89 -15.80
N ILE A 13 4.40 -12.90 -15.01
CA ILE A 13 5.03 -11.70 -15.55
C ILE A 13 6.54 -11.92 -15.70
N GLY A 14 7.19 -12.54 -14.71
CA GLY A 14 8.60 -12.95 -14.78
C GLY A 14 9.60 -11.81 -14.98
N LEU A 15 9.19 -10.55 -14.76
CA LEU A 15 10.01 -9.36 -15.04
C LEU A 15 11.16 -9.16 -14.04
N ALA A 16 11.03 -9.70 -12.83
CA ALA A 16 12.08 -9.72 -11.82
C ALA A 16 12.00 -11.00 -10.99
N SER A 17 13.15 -11.53 -10.58
CA SER A 17 13.18 -12.67 -9.66
C SER A 17 12.85 -12.22 -8.22
N PRO A 18 12.43 -13.15 -7.33
CA PRO A 18 12.26 -12.83 -5.91
C PRO A 18 13.52 -12.24 -5.25
N LEU A 19 14.71 -12.63 -5.74
CA LEU A 19 15.98 -12.10 -5.26
C LEU A 19 16.19 -10.63 -5.68
N ASP A 20 15.88 -10.29 -6.93
CA ASP A 20 16.00 -8.92 -7.44
C ASP A 20 15.10 -7.97 -6.65
N LEU A 21 13.86 -8.40 -6.41
CA LEU A 21 12.87 -7.64 -5.64
C LEU A 21 13.33 -7.45 -4.18
N LEU A 22 13.92 -8.48 -3.57
CA LEU A 22 14.49 -8.41 -2.23
C LEU A 22 15.69 -7.45 -2.16
N ILE A 23 16.58 -7.46 -3.16
CA ILE A 23 17.72 -6.55 -3.24
C ILE A 23 17.23 -5.10 -3.36
N ILE A 24 16.25 -4.83 -4.22
CA ILE A 24 15.64 -3.50 -4.36
C ILE A 24 15.01 -3.04 -3.04
N PHE A 25 14.28 -3.93 -2.38
CA PHE A 25 13.63 -3.64 -1.10
C PHE A 25 14.65 -3.31 0.01
N MET A 26 15.74 -4.08 0.08
CA MET A 26 16.83 -3.84 1.02
C MET A 26 17.56 -2.53 0.73
N ALA A 27 17.83 -2.22 -0.54
CA ALA A 27 18.44 -0.95 -0.93
C ALA A 27 17.56 0.24 -0.52
N LEU A 28 16.25 0.17 -0.80
CA LEU A 28 15.29 1.20 -0.37
C LEU A 28 15.24 1.32 1.14
N PHE A 29 15.22 0.20 1.87
CA PHE A 29 15.24 0.20 3.33
C PHE A 29 16.47 0.93 3.88
N ILE A 30 17.66 0.64 3.35
CA ILE A 30 18.91 1.27 3.78
C ILE A 30 18.86 2.79 3.53
N VAL A 31 18.40 3.21 2.36
CA VAL A 31 18.24 4.65 2.03
C VAL A 31 17.28 5.33 3.00
N LEU A 32 16.12 4.73 3.27
CA LEU A 32 15.12 5.26 4.19
C LEU A 32 15.59 5.27 5.65
N PHE A 33 16.39 4.29 6.04
CA PHE A 33 17.01 4.21 7.35
C PHE A 33 18.05 5.31 7.55
N ILE A 34 18.93 5.52 6.58
CA ILE A 34 19.88 6.64 6.62
C ILE A 34 19.12 7.96 6.67
N SER A 35 18.06 8.13 5.86
CA SER A 35 17.22 9.32 5.89
C SER A 35 16.49 9.53 7.23
N SER A 36 16.14 8.47 7.97
CA SER A 36 15.44 8.60 9.25
C SER A 36 16.39 8.98 10.39
N LEU A 37 17.68 8.66 10.30
CA LEU A 37 18.69 9.04 11.30
C LEU A 37 18.93 10.55 11.37
N PHE A 38 18.76 11.27 10.26
CA PHE A 38 18.93 12.73 10.20
C PHE A 38 17.63 13.50 10.49
N GLY A 39 16.57 12.82 10.94
CA GLY A 39 15.29 13.44 11.28
C GLY A 39 15.43 14.31 12.54
N GLY A 40 15.34 15.63 12.38
CA GLY A 40 15.47 16.59 13.47
C GLY A 40 14.47 16.37 14.61
N GLU A 41 14.88 16.72 15.83
CA GLU A 41 14.02 16.75 17.01
C GLU A 41 12.80 17.63 16.72
N ASN A 42 11.60 17.09 16.94
CA ASN A 42 10.36 17.84 16.73
C ASN A 42 9.89 18.41 18.08
N PRO A 43 10.04 19.73 18.33
CA PRO A 43 9.84 20.30 19.65
C PRO A 43 8.39 20.74 19.82
N GLN A 44 7.39 19.85 19.73
CA GLN A 44 6.06 20.11 20.29
C GLN A 44 5.14 18.89 20.23
N LYS A 45 4.97 18.23 21.38
CA LYS A 45 3.75 17.47 21.68
C LYS A 45 2.62 18.48 21.91
N GLN A 46 2.02 19.01 20.86
CA GLN A 46 0.74 19.71 21.01
C GLN A 46 -0.38 18.68 21.11
N SER A 47 -1.09 18.72 22.24
CA SER A 47 -2.35 18.01 22.43
C SER A 47 -3.41 18.65 21.53
N SER A 48 -3.54 18.18 20.28
CA SER A 48 -4.66 18.55 19.43
C SER A 48 -5.80 17.55 19.67
N ASP A 49 -6.98 18.05 20.04
CA ASP A 49 -8.18 17.26 20.32
C ASP A 49 -8.68 16.44 19.10
N ASN A 50 -8.15 16.70 17.90
CA ASN A 50 -8.47 15.97 16.68
C ASN A 50 -7.27 15.13 16.20
N TYR A 51 -7.40 13.80 16.32
CA TYR A 51 -6.39 12.82 15.93
C TYR A 51 -5.95 12.94 14.47
N LEU A 52 -6.89 13.14 13.52
CA LEU A 52 -6.56 13.23 12.10
C LEU A 52 -5.69 14.46 11.81
N PHE A 53 -6.03 15.58 12.43
CA PHE A 53 -5.25 16.80 12.32
C PHE A 53 -3.87 16.66 12.98
N ALA A 54 -3.79 15.99 14.14
CA ALA A 54 -2.53 15.68 14.83
C ALA A 54 -1.58 14.88 13.94
N ALA A 55 -2.10 13.82 13.30
CA ALA A 55 -1.33 12.96 12.41
C ALA A 55 -0.90 13.70 11.14
N TRP A 56 -1.76 14.55 10.58
CA TRP A 56 -1.42 15.38 9.43
C TRP A 56 -0.34 16.41 9.74
N ASN A 57 -0.37 17.02 10.91
CA ASN A 57 0.60 18.04 11.31
C ASN A 57 1.95 17.45 11.78
N GLY A 58 2.06 16.12 11.90
CA GLY A 58 3.27 15.45 12.37
C GLY A 58 3.48 15.54 13.88
N SER A 59 2.46 15.94 14.66
CA SER A 59 2.53 16.00 16.13
C SER A 59 2.14 14.68 16.80
N ALA A 60 1.48 13.78 16.07
CA ALA A 60 1.12 12.46 16.58
C ALA A 60 2.35 11.51 16.63
N PRO A 61 2.36 10.56 17.57
CA PRO A 61 3.29 9.44 17.55
C PRO A 61 3.08 8.58 16.29
N LEU A 62 4.18 8.18 15.64
CA LEU A 62 4.14 7.40 14.40
C LEU A 62 3.32 6.10 14.52
N ARG A 63 3.31 5.46 15.70
CA ARG A 63 2.53 4.23 15.97
C ARG A 63 1.05 4.44 15.71
N TRP A 64 0.52 5.57 16.15
CA TRP A 64 -0.87 5.88 15.99
C TRP A 64 -1.18 6.33 14.57
N ALA A 65 -0.33 7.14 13.94
CA ALA A 65 -0.51 7.53 12.54
C ALA A 65 -0.42 6.34 11.55
N PHE A 66 0.39 5.32 11.86
CA PHE A 66 0.66 4.20 10.97
C PHE A 66 -0.39 3.08 11.07
N TRP A 67 -0.56 2.48 12.26
CA TRP A 67 -1.24 1.19 12.42
C TRP A 67 -2.71 1.16 12.00
N PRO A 68 -3.58 2.11 12.42
CA PRO A 68 -5.00 2.05 12.10
C PRO A 68 -5.25 2.06 10.59
N PHE A 69 -4.60 2.98 9.88
CA PHE A 69 -4.69 3.08 8.43
C PHE A 69 -4.09 1.86 7.74
N PHE A 70 -2.92 1.38 8.20
CA PHE A 70 -2.29 0.20 7.62
C PHE A 70 -3.19 -1.04 7.72
N LEU A 71 -3.81 -1.28 8.88
CA LEU A 71 -4.69 -2.43 9.10
C LEU A 71 -5.96 -2.33 8.25
N ILE A 72 -6.62 -1.16 8.26
CA ILE A 72 -7.85 -0.95 7.47
C ILE A 72 -7.55 -1.13 5.98
N LEU A 73 -6.49 -0.48 5.48
CA LEU A 73 -6.11 -0.57 4.08
C LEU A 73 -5.83 -2.02 3.67
N ASN A 74 -5.04 -2.76 4.45
CA ASN A 74 -4.73 -4.15 4.13
C ASN A 74 -5.97 -5.05 4.19
N ALA A 75 -6.87 -4.83 5.14
CA ALA A 75 -8.13 -5.55 5.24
C ALA A 75 -9.02 -5.28 4.00
N CYS A 76 -9.15 -4.02 3.59
CA CYS A 76 -9.90 -3.66 2.39
C CYS A 76 -9.29 -4.26 1.12
N LEU A 77 -7.97 -4.18 0.95
CA LEU A 77 -7.29 -4.77 -0.21
C LEU A 77 -7.48 -6.29 -0.27
N TYR A 78 -7.34 -6.98 0.88
CA TYR A 78 -7.56 -8.42 0.96
C TYR A 78 -9.01 -8.81 0.68
N ALA A 79 -9.97 -8.07 1.25
CA ALA A 79 -11.39 -8.31 1.02
C ALA A 79 -11.76 -8.11 -0.45
N ALA A 80 -11.31 -7.02 -1.07
CA ALA A 80 -11.58 -6.74 -2.48
C ALA A 80 -11.04 -7.86 -3.39
N ASP A 81 -9.79 -8.29 -3.18
CA ASP A 81 -9.18 -9.36 -3.98
C ASP A 81 -9.89 -10.71 -3.78
N THR A 82 -10.31 -11.00 -2.54
CA THR A 82 -11.01 -12.25 -2.21
C THR A 82 -12.41 -12.28 -2.79
N LEU A 83 -13.14 -11.15 -2.76
CA LEU A 83 -14.48 -11.06 -3.33
C LEU A 83 -14.47 -11.25 -4.86
N VAL A 84 -13.48 -10.68 -5.55
CA VAL A 84 -13.26 -10.93 -6.98
C VAL A 84 -12.96 -12.41 -7.23
N LYS A 85 -12.06 -13.01 -6.45
CA LYS A 85 -11.70 -14.43 -6.64
C LYS A 85 -12.86 -15.40 -6.42
N ILE A 86 -13.86 -15.02 -5.62
CA ILE A 86 -15.05 -15.83 -5.36
C ILE A 86 -16.18 -15.53 -6.37
N GLY A 87 -16.02 -14.55 -7.27
CA GLY A 87 -17.03 -14.20 -8.26
C GLY A 87 -18.10 -13.22 -7.77
N LEU A 88 -17.87 -12.58 -6.62
CA LEU A 88 -18.85 -11.68 -5.97
C LEU A 88 -18.63 -10.20 -6.32
N PHE A 89 -17.54 -9.85 -7.00
CA PHE A 89 -17.17 -8.48 -7.34
C PHE A 89 -16.82 -8.37 -8.82
N THR A 90 -17.45 -7.44 -9.53
CA THR A 90 -17.08 -7.14 -10.92
C THR A 90 -15.73 -6.43 -11.01
N VAL A 91 -15.12 -6.41 -12.20
CA VAL A 91 -13.86 -5.70 -12.45
C VAL A 91 -14.01 -4.22 -12.11
N SER A 92 -15.11 -3.59 -12.54
CA SER A 92 -15.43 -2.19 -12.20
C SER A 92 -15.55 -1.96 -10.69
N SER A 93 -16.20 -2.87 -9.94
CA SER A 93 -16.35 -2.71 -8.48
C SER A 93 -15.00 -2.83 -7.77
N TRP A 94 -14.13 -3.72 -8.27
CA TRP A 94 -12.76 -3.85 -7.77
C TRP A 94 -11.96 -2.56 -8.04
N ASP A 95 -12.07 -1.98 -9.24
CA ASP A 95 -11.43 -0.71 -9.58
C ASP A 95 -11.88 0.44 -8.66
N ASP A 96 -13.19 0.54 -8.42
CA ASP A 96 -13.77 1.57 -7.56
C ASP A 96 -13.21 1.52 -6.14
N VAL A 97 -13.07 0.32 -5.55
CA VAL A 97 -12.47 0.17 -4.22
C VAL A 97 -11.02 0.66 -4.21
N HIS A 98 -10.24 0.32 -5.23
CA HIS A 98 -8.84 0.77 -5.31
C HIS A 98 -8.73 2.28 -5.49
N LEU A 99 -9.61 2.87 -6.31
CA LEU A 99 -9.66 4.31 -6.54
C LEU A 99 -10.11 5.09 -5.29
N MET A 100 -11.14 4.61 -4.58
CA MET A 100 -11.59 5.21 -3.31
C MET A 100 -10.49 5.18 -2.24
N LEU A 101 -9.69 4.11 -2.19
CA LEU A 101 -8.59 3.97 -1.22
C LEU A 101 -7.33 4.75 -1.60
N LEU A 102 -7.20 5.23 -2.84
CA LEU A 102 -6.01 5.96 -3.30
C LEU A 102 -5.81 7.28 -2.54
N LEU A 103 -6.86 8.09 -2.41
CA LEU A 103 -6.77 9.39 -1.73
C LEU A 103 -6.43 9.24 -0.23
N PRO A 104 -7.10 8.37 0.55
CA PRO A 104 -6.69 8.03 1.91
C PRO A 104 -5.24 7.54 2.00
N THR A 105 -4.77 6.77 1.01
CA THR A 105 -3.39 6.27 0.97
C THR A 105 -2.39 7.41 0.79
N VAL A 106 -2.64 8.36 -0.11
CA VAL A 106 -1.79 9.54 -0.30
C VAL A 106 -1.74 10.36 1.00
N TRP A 107 -2.91 10.61 1.59
CA TRP A 107 -3.01 11.32 2.87
C TRP A 107 -2.21 10.60 3.96
N TRP A 108 -2.41 9.29 4.12
CA TRP A 108 -1.72 8.46 5.10
C TRP A 108 -0.20 8.45 4.89
N THR A 109 0.24 8.38 3.64
CA THR A 109 1.67 8.46 3.28
C THR A 109 2.28 9.77 3.79
N THR A 110 1.65 10.91 3.52
CA THR A 110 2.16 12.19 4.01
C THR A 110 2.16 12.29 5.55
N ALA A 111 1.14 11.76 6.22
CA ALA A 111 1.07 11.71 7.68
C ALA A 111 2.18 10.83 8.28
N VAL A 112 2.47 9.68 7.68
CA VAL A 112 3.58 8.79 8.08
C VAL A 112 4.93 9.48 7.92
N TRP A 113 5.15 10.21 6.81
CA TRP A 113 6.41 10.95 6.62
C TRP A 113 6.61 12.04 7.66
N ARG A 114 5.55 12.82 7.94
CA ARG A 114 5.58 13.91 8.92
C ARG A 114 5.70 13.42 10.36
N CYS A 115 5.03 12.32 10.70
CA CYS A 115 5.13 11.69 12.03
C CYS A 115 6.42 10.87 12.22
N SER A 116 7.17 10.60 11.15
CA SER A 116 8.35 9.72 11.19
C SER A 116 9.43 10.12 12.21
N PRO A 117 9.70 11.42 12.48
CA PRO A 117 10.63 11.82 13.54
C PRO A 117 10.13 11.51 14.96
N ASN A 118 8.81 11.39 15.16
CA ASN A 118 8.20 11.07 16.47
C ASN A 118 8.23 9.56 16.78
N SER A 119 9.26 8.86 16.34
CA SER A 119 9.49 7.44 16.62
C SER A 119 10.67 7.28 17.56
N ASN A 120 10.52 6.44 18.59
CA ASN A 120 11.62 6.11 19.51
C ASN A 120 12.76 5.33 18.83
N LEU A 121 12.51 4.74 17.66
CA LEU A 121 13.45 3.91 16.92
C LEU A 121 13.47 4.33 15.43
N SER A 122 14.66 4.66 14.91
CA SER A 122 14.89 5.03 13.50
C SER A 122 14.57 3.89 12.54
N VAL A 123 14.79 2.64 12.96
CA VAL A 123 14.38 1.42 12.25
C VAL A 123 12.87 1.41 12.03
N TRP A 124 12.10 1.79 13.05
CA TRP A 124 10.64 1.72 12.99
C TRP A 124 10.06 2.79 12.05
N ALA A 125 10.69 3.96 12.02
CA ALA A 125 10.44 5.01 11.02
C ALA A 125 10.74 4.55 9.58
N ALA A 126 11.90 3.90 9.36
CA ALA A 126 12.27 3.38 8.06
C ALA A 126 11.31 2.29 7.57
N CYS A 127 10.94 1.35 8.43
CA CYS A 127 9.95 0.32 8.11
C CYS A 127 8.59 0.91 7.75
N ALA A 128 8.10 1.89 8.51
CA ALA A 128 6.81 2.52 8.24
C ALA A 128 6.80 3.22 6.86
N ARG A 129 7.88 3.95 6.53
CA ARG A 129 8.07 4.59 5.21
C ARG A 129 8.21 3.57 4.08
N LEU A 130 8.86 2.44 4.34
CA LEU A 130 9.02 1.41 3.32
C LEU A 130 7.68 0.72 3.02
N LEU A 131 6.88 0.45 4.06
CA LEU A 131 5.56 -0.17 3.91
C LEU A 131 4.56 0.73 3.18
N THR A 132 4.58 2.03 3.41
CA THR A 132 3.78 3.00 2.63
C THR A 132 4.20 3.04 1.16
N ILE A 133 5.51 3.01 0.84
CA ILE A 133 5.99 2.88 -0.55
C ILE A 133 5.51 1.57 -1.17
N SER A 134 5.58 0.49 -0.41
CA SER A 134 5.17 -0.84 -0.85
C SER A 134 3.70 -0.88 -1.27
N VAL A 135 2.83 -0.09 -0.64
CA VAL A 135 1.43 0.06 -1.05
C VAL A 135 1.31 0.63 -2.47
N PHE A 136 2.16 1.59 -2.85
CA PHE A 136 2.16 2.10 -4.23
C PHE A 136 2.66 1.06 -5.23
N PHE A 137 3.64 0.23 -4.83
CA PHE A 137 4.03 -0.92 -5.65
C PHE A 137 2.89 -1.93 -5.82
N GLU A 138 2.12 -2.21 -4.77
CA GLU A 138 0.90 -3.02 -4.87
C GLU A 138 -0.10 -2.43 -5.86
N TYR A 139 -0.40 -1.13 -5.77
CA TYR A 139 -1.28 -0.48 -6.74
C TYR A 139 -0.75 -0.58 -8.18
N GLY A 140 0.55 -0.41 -8.38
CA GLY A 140 1.20 -0.58 -9.68
C GLY A 140 1.05 -2.00 -10.22
N LEU A 141 1.28 -3.02 -9.38
CA LEU A 141 1.09 -4.43 -9.76
C LEU A 141 -0.38 -4.72 -10.09
N LYS A 142 -1.32 -4.21 -9.31
CA LYS A 142 -2.75 -4.37 -9.55
C LYS A 142 -3.19 -3.72 -10.86
N LEU A 143 -2.69 -2.53 -11.16
CA LEU A 143 -2.95 -1.85 -12.44
C LEU A 143 -2.37 -2.63 -13.62
N LEU A 144 -1.18 -3.20 -13.47
CA LEU A 144 -0.57 -4.06 -14.48
C LEU A 144 -1.40 -5.34 -14.69
N ILE A 145 -1.83 -6.00 -13.61
CA ILE A 145 -2.72 -7.17 -13.68
C ILE A 145 -4.03 -6.83 -14.41
N ARG A 146 -4.61 -5.66 -14.14
CA ARG A 146 -5.84 -5.19 -14.78
C ARG A 146 -5.68 -5.01 -16.30
N ILE A 147 -4.56 -4.43 -16.75
CA ILE A 147 -4.34 -4.10 -18.17
C ILE A 147 -3.87 -5.33 -18.95
N ASP A 148 -2.83 -6.00 -18.47
CA ASP A 148 -2.11 -7.02 -19.25
C ASP A 148 -2.51 -8.45 -18.90
N TYR A 149 -3.00 -8.71 -17.68
CA TYR A 149 -3.33 -10.06 -17.19
C TYR A 149 -4.72 -10.22 -16.56
N PRO A 150 -5.79 -9.60 -17.11
CA PRO A 150 -7.10 -9.61 -16.47
C PRO A 150 -7.66 -11.04 -16.33
N ARG A 151 -7.36 -11.93 -17.28
CA ARG A 151 -7.85 -13.33 -17.32
C ARG A 151 -7.34 -14.21 -16.19
N ILE A 152 -6.18 -13.89 -15.64
CA ILE A 152 -5.56 -14.71 -14.59
C ILE A 152 -6.15 -14.34 -13.23
N PHE A 153 -6.63 -13.11 -13.12
CA PHE A 153 -7.17 -12.58 -11.87
C PHE A 153 -8.69 -12.70 -11.78
N PHE A 154 -9.41 -12.25 -12.80
CA PHE A 154 -10.87 -12.13 -12.85
C PHE A 154 -11.56 -13.37 -13.44
N GLY A 155 -12.82 -13.59 -13.06
CA GLY A 155 -13.65 -14.63 -13.64
C GLY A 155 -14.11 -14.30 -15.06
N CYS A 156 -14.39 -15.33 -15.87
CA CYS A 156 -14.87 -15.16 -17.25
C CYS A 156 -16.22 -14.42 -17.33
N GLU A 157 -17.11 -14.67 -16.37
CA GLU A 157 -18.41 -13.98 -16.27
C GLU A 157 -18.24 -12.48 -15.99
N GLU A 158 -17.29 -12.12 -15.11
CA GLU A 158 -16.98 -10.72 -14.79
C GLU A 158 -16.35 -10.01 -15.99
N LEU A 159 -15.44 -10.68 -16.70
CA LEU A 159 -14.82 -10.14 -17.91
C LEU A 159 -15.83 -9.95 -19.04
N LEU A 160 -16.77 -10.87 -19.21
CA LEU A 160 -17.82 -10.75 -20.20
C LEU A 160 -18.75 -9.57 -19.89
N LEU A 161 -19.02 -9.30 -18.61
CA LEU A 161 -19.86 -8.19 -18.18
C LEU A 161 -19.22 -6.82 -18.42
N ASP A 162 -17.91 -6.67 -18.16
CA ASP A 162 -17.20 -5.39 -18.32
C ASP A 162 -16.58 -5.18 -19.71
N TYR A 163 -16.00 -6.22 -20.31
CA TYR A 163 -15.29 -6.13 -21.59
C TYR A 163 -16.11 -6.66 -22.77
N GLY A 164 -17.31 -7.18 -22.54
CA GLY A 164 -18.17 -7.77 -23.58
C GLY A 164 -17.60 -9.05 -24.21
N SER A 165 -16.47 -9.55 -23.69
CA SER A 165 -15.78 -10.72 -24.20
C SER A 165 -14.90 -11.34 -23.13
N CYS A 166 -14.75 -12.66 -23.22
CA CYS A 166 -13.83 -13.45 -22.41
C CYS A 166 -12.82 -14.11 -23.35
N PHE A 167 -12.16 -13.29 -24.18
CA PHE A 167 -11.10 -13.81 -25.04
C PHE A 167 -9.99 -14.36 -24.20
#